data_AF-E5WVZ8-F1
#
_entry.id   AF-E5WVZ8-F1
#
_cell.length_a   1.000
_cell.length_b   1.000
_cell.length_c   1.000
_cell.angle_alpha   90.00
_cell.angle_beta   90.00
_cell.angle_gamma   90.00
#
_symmetry.space_group_name_H-M   'P 1'
#
loop_
_entity.id
_entity.type
_entity.pdbx_description
1 polymer ?
#
loop_
_entity_poly.entity_id
_entity_poly.type
_entity_poly.pdbx_seq_one_letter_code
_entity_poly.pdbx_strand_id
1 'polypeptide(L)'
;MAKRRRSNKKEPKGVIYLIVLACLAAVFHEPIANALRNKLPVPTEKTAKRAETTETTGNPLLPAPLKNVPEQILHRKGYTASYNREHKIPNWVAWELTPEKLIERESRTDKFLPDPDLPESQAVTTDDYKRSGMDRGHMCPAGDNRWHWKAMQESFYMTNICPQNHNLNRGDWKELEEACRLWAKKRRENLCCLRPCPLPPKAPHYRKKTQNHRTRSIFQSHTLHKQQPTESHRFYL
;
A
#
# COMPACT_ATOMS: atom_id res chain seq x y z
N MET A 1 -38.17 -49.57 -55.14
CA MET A 1 -37.68 -50.06 -53.83
C MET A 1 -36.22 -49.62 -53.65
N ALA A 2 -35.94 -48.64 -52.78
CA ALA A 2 -34.58 -48.16 -52.53
C ALA A 2 -34.04 -48.73 -51.21
N LYS A 3 -32.92 -49.48 -51.27
CA LYS A 3 -32.32 -50.19 -50.14
C LYS A 3 -31.40 -49.23 -49.37
N ARG A 4 -31.81 -48.84 -48.15
CA ARG A 4 -31.05 -47.96 -47.23
C ARG A 4 -29.77 -48.68 -46.76
N ARG A 5 -28.59 -48.19 -47.15
CA ARG A 5 -27.29 -48.67 -46.63
C ARG A 5 -27.02 -48.05 -45.26
N ARG A 6 -26.87 -48.89 -44.22
CA ARG A 6 -26.34 -48.49 -42.90
C ARG A 6 -24.83 -48.29 -43.00
N SER A 7 -24.35 -47.11 -42.62
CA SER A 7 -22.92 -46.81 -42.49
C SER A 7 -22.47 -47.16 -41.06
N ASN A 8 -21.56 -48.12 -40.93
CA ASN A 8 -20.89 -48.47 -39.68
C ASN A 8 -19.83 -47.41 -39.36
N LYS A 9 -20.03 -46.63 -38.31
CA LYS A 9 -19.09 -45.60 -37.85
C LYS A 9 -17.93 -46.31 -37.13
N LYS A 10 -16.77 -46.41 -37.77
CA LYS A 10 -15.54 -46.90 -37.11
C LYS A 10 -15.08 -45.86 -36.11
N GLU A 11 -14.99 -46.23 -34.83
CA GLU A 11 -14.45 -45.35 -33.81
C GLU A 11 -12.98 -44.99 -34.13
N PRO A 12 -12.59 -43.71 -33.98
CA PRO A 12 -11.22 -43.31 -34.23
C PRO A 12 -10.35 -43.84 -33.09
N LYS A 13 -9.54 -44.85 -33.40
CA LYS A 13 -8.58 -45.49 -32.48
C LYS A 13 -7.72 -44.48 -31.68
N GLY A 14 -7.52 -43.27 -32.21
CA GLY A 14 -6.82 -42.17 -31.52
C GLY A 14 -7.50 -41.71 -30.22
N VAL A 15 -8.83 -41.74 -30.12
CA VAL A 15 -9.55 -41.39 -28.88
C VAL A 15 -9.32 -42.45 -27.82
N ILE A 16 -9.27 -43.72 -28.20
CA ILE A 16 -8.97 -44.83 -27.30
C ILE A 16 -7.54 -44.69 -26.75
N TYR A 17 -6.55 -44.36 -27.60
CA TYR A 17 -5.18 -44.14 -27.13
C TYR A 17 -5.06 -42.95 -26.17
N LEU A 18 -5.81 -41.86 -26.39
CA LEU A 18 -5.81 -40.71 -25.47
C LEU A 18 -6.44 -41.05 -24.12
N ILE A 19 -7.52 -41.82 -24.11
CA ILE A 19 -8.16 -42.30 -22.88
C ILE A 19 -7.22 -43.24 -22.12
N VAL A 20 -6.57 -44.17 -22.82
CA VAL A 20 -5.59 -45.09 -22.20
C VAL A 20 -4.39 -44.33 -21.63
N LEU A 21 -3.86 -43.32 -22.34
CA LEU A 21 -2.77 -42.48 -21.85
C LEU A 21 -3.18 -41.70 -20.59
N ALA A 22 -4.38 -41.12 -20.57
CA ALA A 22 -4.91 -40.41 -19.41
C ALA A 22 -5.13 -41.34 -18.21
N CYS A 23 -5.64 -42.56 -18.44
CA CYS A 23 -5.80 -43.56 -17.39
C CYS A 23 -4.45 -44.02 -16.82
N LEU A 24 -3.43 -44.23 -17.66
CA LEU A 24 -2.08 -44.57 -17.21
C LEU A 24 -1.48 -43.43 -16.38
N ALA A 25 -1.59 -42.17 -16.85
CA ALA A 25 -1.13 -41.01 -16.10
C ALA A 25 -1.80 -40.90 -14.72
N ALA A 26 -3.10 -41.19 -14.61
CA ALA A 26 -3.82 -41.18 -13.33
C ALA A 26 -3.37 -42.31 -12.39
N VAL A 27 -3.14 -43.53 -12.91
CA VAL A 27 -2.67 -44.68 -12.10
C VAL A 27 -1.24 -44.46 -11.58
N PHE A 28 -0.38 -43.78 -12.35
CA PHE A 28 0.99 -43.48 -11.93
C PHE A 28 1.12 -42.16 -11.14
N HIS A 29 0.08 -41.31 -11.11
CA HIS A 29 0.13 -40.04 -10.36
C HIS A 29 0.23 -40.26 -8.84
N GLU A 30 -0.53 -41.20 -8.31
CA GLU A 30 -0.55 -41.55 -6.87
C GLU A 30 0.79 -42.08 -6.33
N PRO A 31 1.44 -43.09 -6.94
CA PRO A 31 2.72 -43.60 -6.44
C PRO A 31 3.85 -42.56 -6.56
N ILE A 32 3.86 -41.71 -7.59
CA ILE A 32 4.85 -40.64 -7.75
C ILE A 32 4.65 -39.53 -6.71
N ALA A 33 3.40 -39.10 -6.47
CA ALA A 33 3.09 -38.10 -5.47
C ALA A 33 3.47 -38.57 -4.05
N ASN A 34 3.25 -39.86 -3.74
CA ASN A 34 3.60 -40.44 -2.45
C ASN A 34 5.12 -40.67 -2.30
N ALA A 35 5.83 -41.03 -3.37
CA ALA A 35 7.30 -41.11 -3.37
C ALA A 35 7.97 -39.74 -3.16
N LEU A 36 7.40 -38.66 -3.71
CA LEU A 36 7.89 -37.29 -3.48
C LEU A 36 7.61 -36.80 -2.05
N ARG A 37 6.44 -37.11 -1.48
CA ARG A 37 6.11 -36.78 -0.08
C ARG A 37 7.05 -37.46 0.92
N ASN A 38 7.41 -38.72 0.70
CA ASN A 38 8.31 -39.47 1.60
C ASN A 38 9.79 -39.01 1.54
N LYS A 39 10.17 -38.21 0.54
CA LYS A 39 11.52 -37.64 0.38
C LYS A 39 11.64 -36.19 0.86
N LEU A 40 10.52 -35.54 1.18
CA LEU A 40 10.51 -34.18 1.71
C LEU A 40 10.52 -34.23 3.24
N PRO A 41 11.48 -33.59 3.91
CA PRO A 41 11.47 -33.54 5.37
C PRO A 41 10.25 -32.75 5.84
N VAL A 42 9.39 -33.40 6.62
CA VAL A 42 8.28 -32.76 7.33
C VAL A 42 8.88 -31.77 8.34
N PRO A 43 8.52 -30.48 8.31
CA PRO A 43 8.89 -29.56 9.38
C PRO A 43 8.19 -30.03 10.66
N THR A 44 8.92 -30.66 11.55
CA THR A 44 8.47 -30.94 12.90
C THR A 44 8.54 -29.63 13.67
N GLU A 45 7.38 -29.04 13.98
CA GLU A 45 7.28 -28.01 15.01
C GLU A 45 7.77 -28.61 16.33
N LYS A 46 9.02 -28.31 16.68
CA LYS A 46 9.50 -28.41 18.05
C LYS A 46 9.35 -27.05 18.69
N THR A 47 8.28 -26.91 19.45
CA THR A 47 8.10 -25.88 20.47
C THR A 47 9.30 -25.91 21.42
N ALA A 48 10.22 -24.95 21.25
CA ALA A 48 11.25 -24.64 22.22
C ALA A 48 11.15 -23.16 22.57
N LYS A 49 10.58 -22.88 23.75
CA LYS A 49 10.72 -21.57 24.40
C LYS A 49 12.21 -21.30 24.60
N ARG A 50 12.77 -20.36 23.85
CA ARG A 50 14.07 -19.75 24.16
C ARG A 50 13.96 -18.24 23.90
N ALA A 51 14.47 -17.51 24.89
CA ALA A 51 14.31 -16.08 25.10
C ALA A 51 14.64 -15.23 23.87
N GLU A 52 13.89 -14.13 23.78
CA GLU A 52 14.06 -13.02 22.85
C GLU A 52 15.54 -12.70 22.60
N THR A 53 15.93 -12.82 21.33
CA THR A 53 17.00 -12.00 20.79
C THR A 53 16.38 -11.33 19.57
N THR A 54 16.18 -10.02 19.69
CA THR A 54 15.69 -9.12 18.66
C THR A 54 16.67 -9.11 17.49
N GLU A 55 16.45 -10.01 16.53
CA GLU A 55 17.01 -9.90 15.18
C GLU A 55 16.51 -8.58 14.58
N THR A 56 17.39 -7.58 14.62
CA THR A 56 17.15 -6.22 14.13
C THR A 56 17.26 -6.23 12.61
N THR A 57 16.21 -6.70 11.95
CA THR A 57 16.07 -6.54 10.50
C THR A 57 15.44 -5.18 10.22
N GLY A 58 16.27 -4.16 9.99
CA GLY A 58 15.92 -2.98 9.20
C GLY A 58 14.71 -2.15 9.65
N ASN A 59 14.62 -1.79 10.94
CA ASN A 59 13.70 -0.70 11.31
C ASN A 59 14.22 0.61 10.69
N PRO A 60 13.45 1.32 9.85
CA PRO A 60 13.80 2.69 9.49
C PRO A 60 14.00 3.47 10.79
N LEU A 61 15.05 4.32 10.85
CA LEU A 61 15.29 5.19 12.00
C LEU A 61 14.04 6.04 12.23
N LEU A 62 13.16 5.58 13.12
CA LEU A 62 11.91 6.26 13.39
C LEU A 62 12.22 7.55 14.15
N PRO A 63 11.48 8.64 13.88
CA PRO A 63 11.57 9.85 14.70
C PRO A 63 11.37 9.52 16.19
N ALA A 64 12.01 10.30 17.06
CA ALA A 64 11.74 10.23 18.49
C ALA A 64 10.23 10.46 18.75
N PRO A 65 9.65 9.80 19.78
CA PRO A 65 8.24 10.00 20.12
C PRO A 65 7.89 11.47 20.26
N LEU A 66 6.77 11.87 19.66
CA LEU A 66 6.33 13.26 19.69
C LEU A 66 5.80 13.62 21.09
N LYS A 67 6.23 14.78 21.62
CA LYS A 67 5.74 15.29 22.91
C LYS A 67 4.48 16.12 22.69
N ASN A 68 3.44 15.87 23.47
CA ASN A 68 2.17 16.62 23.46
C ASN A 68 1.41 16.61 22.11
N VAL A 69 1.63 15.58 21.29
CA VAL A 69 0.89 15.38 20.03
C VAL A 69 0.27 13.99 20.07
N PRO A 70 -1.04 13.83 19.81
CA PRO A 70 -1.66 12.52 19.67
C PRO A 70 -0.95 11.71 18.60
N GLU A 71 -0.54 10.50 18.96
CA GLU A 71 0.23 9.61 18.11
C GLU A 71 -0.30 8.18 18.23
N GLN A 72 -0.57 7.58 17.07
CA GLN A 72 -0.74 6.15 16.90
C GLN A 72 0.25 5.66 15.85
N ILE A 73 1.17 4.79 16.25
CA ILE A 73 2.10 4.16 15.32
C ILE A 73 1.37 3.03 14.57
N LEU A 74 1.39 3.12 13.25
CA LEU A 74 0.79 2.16 12.31
C LEU A 74 1.89 1.55 11.45
N HIS A 75 2.07 0.24 11.55
CA HIS A 75 3.04 -0.50 10.75
C HIS A 75 2.37 -1.11 9.53
N ARG A 76 2.93 -0.84 8.36
CA ARG A 76 2.49 -1.35 7.07
C ARG A 76 3.64 -2.09 6.41
N LYS A 77 3.34 -2.90 5.40
CA LYS A 77 4.32 -3.68 4.65
C LYS A 77 5.40 -2.81 4.02
N GLY A 78 5.04 -1.61 3.58
CA GLY A 78 5.93 -0.67 2.92
C GLY A 78 6.47 0.47 3.77
N TYR A 79 5.79 0.84 4.86
CA TYR A 79 6.07 2.05 5.62
C TYR A 79 5.59 1.94 7.07
N THR A 80 6.05 2.85 7.91
CA THR A 80 5.50 3.11 9.25
C THR A 80 4.97 4.54 9.29
N ALA A 81 3.78 4.73 9.84
CA ALA A 81 3.15 6.05 9.98
C ALA A 81 2.90 6.36 11.46
N SER A 82 3.23 7.57 11.89
CA SER A 82 2.66 8.17 13.10
C SER A 82 1.39 8.89 12.72
N TYR A 83 0.25 8.41 13.20
CA TYR A 83 -1.06 8.94 12.84
C TYR A 83 -1.65 9.80 13.96
N ASN A 84 -2.14 10.99 13.58
CA ASN A 84 -2.81 11.91 14.49
C ASN A 84 -4.33 11.73 14.38
N ARG A 85 -4.93 11.13 15.41
CA ARG A 85 -6.38 10.87 15.43
C ARG A 85 -7.23 12.14 15.53
N GLU A 86 -6.70 13.22 16.09
CA GLU A 86 -7.43 14.48 16.24
C GLU A 86 -7.48 15.27 14.94
N HIS A 87 -6.33 15.34 14.24
CA HIS A 87 -6.21 16.04 12.96
C HIS A 87 -6.58 15.18 11.75
N LYS A 88 -6.76 13.86 11.94
CA LYS A 88 -7.12 12.91 10.89
C LYS A 88 -6.13 12.86 9.71
N ILE A 89 -4.85 13.07 10.03
CA ILE A 89 -3.71 13.07 9.10
C ILE A 89 -2.50 12.44 9.81
N PRO A 90 -1.51 11.90 9.08
CA PRO A 90 -0.26 11.48 9.70
C PRO A 90 0.49 12.69 10.29
N ASN A 91 1.21 12.51 11.41
CA ASN A 91 2.26 13.44 11.83
C ASN A 91 3.49 13.27 10.94
N TRP A 92 3.88 12.02 10.69
CA TRP A 92 4.97 11.65 9.79
C TRP A 92 4.76 10.24 9.22
N VAL A 93 5.42 9.97 8.09
CA VAL A 93 5.52 8.64 7.49
C VAL A 93 6.97 8.35 7.15
N ALA A 94 7.46 7.19 7.54
CA ALA A 94 8.82 6.72 7.30
C ALA A 94 8.81 5.40 6.51
N TRP A 95 9.68 5.28 5.52
CA TRP A 95 9.85 4.05 4.74
C TRP A 95 11.28 3.90 4.29
N GLU A 96 11.61 2.72 3.78
CA GLU A 96 12.93 2.43 3.24
C GLU A 96 12.81 2.04 1.77
N LEU A 97 13.55 2.74 0.92
CA LEU A 97 13.77 2.42 -0.47
C LEU A 97 15.04 1.58 -0.60
N THR A 98 14.88 0.33 -1.01
CA THR A 98 16.02 -0.56 -1.34
C THR A 98 15.98 -0.88 -2.84
N PRO A 99 17.12 -1.23 -3.46
CA PRO A 99 17.15 -1.63 -4.87
C PRO A 99 16.15 -2.74 -5.23
N GLU A 100 15.88 -3.68 -4.32
CA GLU A 100 14.94 -4.78 -4.51
C GLU A 100 13.49 -4.28 -4.57
N LYS A 101 13.15 -3.26 -3.77
CA LYS A 101 11.83 -2.61 -3.74
C LYS A 101 11.56 -1.75 -4.98
N LEU A 102 12.59 -1.43 -5.77
CA LEU A 102 12.44 -0.72 -7.06
C LEU A 102 11.97 -1.64 -8.20
N ILE A 103 11.97 -2.96 -7.98
CA ILE A 103 11.47 -3.92 -8.98
C ILE A 103 9.94 -3.87 -8.95
N GLU A 104 9.35 -3.24 -9.96
CA GLU A 104 7.90 -3.17 -10.11
C GLU A 104 7.29 -4.53 -10.45
N ARG A 105 6.31 -4.97 -9.64
CA ARG A 105 5.56 -6.22 -9.82
C ARG A 105 4.05 -5.99 -9.90
N GLU A 106 3.61 -4.85 -9.37
CA GLU A 106 2.20 -4.50 -9.22
C GLU A 106 1.88 -3.19 -9.92
N SER A 107 0.67 -3.11 -10.46
CA SER A 107 0.10 -1.86 -10.94
C SER A 107 -0.48 -1.05 -9.79
N ARG A 108 -0.62 0.26 -10.04
CA ARG A 108 -1.24 1.17 -9.09
C ARG A 108 -2.73 0.84 -8.96
N THR A 109 -3.25 0.75 -7.72
CA THR A 109 -4.64 0.35 -7.48
C THR A 109 -5.64 1.50 -7.65
N ASP A 110 -5.21 2.73 -7.37
CA ASP A 110 -6.02 3.96 -7.43
C ASP A 110 -7.30 3.94 -6.57
N LYS A 111 -7.30 3.09 -5.53
CA LYS A 111 -8.42 2.90 -4.62
C LYS A 111 -8.04 3.36 -3.22
N PHE A 112 -8.36 4.60 -2.91
CA PHE A 112 -8.24 5.15 -1.56
C PHE A 112 -9.25 4.50 -0.62
N LEU A 113 -8.77 3.95 0.49
CA LEU A 113 -9.56 3.17 1.43
C LEU A 113 -9.38 3.67 2.86
N PRO A 114 -10.43 3.67 3.69
CA PRO A 114 -10.26 3.85 5.13
C PRO A 114 -9.33 2.78 5.68
N ASP A 115 -8.55 3.14 6.69
CA ASP A 115 -7.60 2.21 7.31
C ASP A 115 -8.38 1.20 8.19
N PRO A 116 -8.23 -0.12 7.97
CA PRO A 116 -8.96 -1.14 8.72
C PRO A 116 -8.58 -1.22 10.20
N ASP A 117 -7.42 -0.69 10.59
CA ASP A 117 -6.97 -0.68 11.99
C ASP A 117 -7.55 0.50 12.79
N LEU A 118 -8.34 1.36 12.15
CA LEU A 118 -9.07 2.44 12.81
C LEU A 118 -10.54 2.05 13.00
N PRO A 119 -11.15 2.39 14.16
CA PRO A 119 -12.58 2.24 14.31
C PRO A 119 -13.31 3.14 13.30
N GLU A 120 -14.48 2.70 12.82
CA GLU A 120 -15.24 3.40 11.79
C GLU A 120 -15.51 4.88 12.12
N SER A 121 -15.74 5.20 13.40
CA SER A 121 -15.95 6.57 13.88
C SER A 121 -14.74 7.50 13.72
N GLN A 122 -13.54 6.94 13.57
CA GLN A 122 -12.27 7.66 13.40
C GLN A 122 -11.71 7.53 11.98
N ALA A 123 -12.29 6.65 11.17
CA ALA A 123 -11.82 6.37 9.83
C ALA A 123 -12.05 7.59 8.91
N VAL A 124 -11.03 7.92 8.13
CA VAL A 124 -11.10 8.96 7.10
C VAL A 124 -11.50 8.29 5.79
N THR A 125 -12.37 8.94 5.05
CA THR A 125 -12.90 8.44 3.78
C THR A 125 -12.56 9.41 2.66
N THR A 126 -12.80 8.97 1.42
CA THR A 126 -12.66 9.87 0.27
C THR A 126 -13.63 11.05 0.30
N ASP A 127 -14.75 10.93 1.02
CA ASP A 127 -15.75 12.00 1.15
C ASP A 127 -15.22 13.19 1.95
N ASP A 128 -14.33 12.96 2.91
CA ASP A 128 -13.70 14.02 3.72
C ASP A 128 -12.82 14.98 2.87
N TYR A 129 -12.39 14.52 1.70
CA TYR A 129 -11.59 15.31 0.74
C TYR A 129 -12.44 15.96 -0.35
N LYS A 130 -13.69 15.52 -0.55
CA LYS A 130 -14.55 16.07 -1.61
C LYS A 130 -14.81 17.55 -1.35
N ARG A 131 -14.71 18.37 -2.41
CA ARG A 131 -14.95 19.82 -2.37
C ARG A 131 -13.99 20.62 -1.47
N SER A 132 -12.89 20.02 -1.02
CA SER A 132 -11.84 20.71 -0.26
C SER A 132 -10.95 21.61 -1.12
N GLY A 133 -10.87 21.33 -2.44
CA GLY A 133 -9.89 21.95 -3.34
C GLY A 133 -8.47 21.38 -3.18
N MET A 134 -8.31 20.28 -2.43
CA MET A 134 -7.03 19.62 -2.19
C MET A 134 -7.02 18.18 -2.71
N ASP A 135 -5.84 17.74 -3.14
CA ASP A 135 -5.59 16.36 -3.52
C ASP A 135 -5.38 15.47 -2.29
N ARG A 136 -5.65 14.17 -2.50
CA ARG A 136 -5.22 13.08 -1.61
C ARG A 136 -3.77 12.75 -1.92
N GLY A 137 -2.85 13.49 -1.31
CA GLY A 137 -1.43 13.32 -1.48
C GLY A 137 -0.89 12.16 -0.67
N HIS A 138 -0.19 11.23 -1.31
CA HIS A 138 0.47 10.13 -0.61
C HIS A 138 1.67 10.66 0.18
N MET A 139 1.85 10.19 1.41
CA MET A 139 3.06 10.48 2.18
C MET A 139 4.19 9.50 1.80
N CYS A 140 3.95 8.19 1.95
CA CYS A 140 4.72 7.14 1.30
C CYS A 140 4.14 6.88 -0.11
N PRO A 141 4.91 7.07 -1.20
CA PRO A 141 4.39 7.03 -2.56
C PRO A 141 3.92 5.63 -2.98
N ALA A 142 2.84 5.54 -3.74
CA ALA A 142 2.42 4.25 -4.32
C ALA A 142 3.48 3.66 -5.27
N GLY A 143 4.26 4.52 -5.96
CA GLY A 143 5.36 4.09 -6.84
C GLY A 143 6.43 3.29 -6.11
N ASP A 144 6.72 3.65 -4.86
CA ASP A 144 7.73 3.02 -4.01
C ASP A 144 7.26 1.67 -3.43
N ASN A 145 6.00 1.32 -3.65
CA ASN A 145 5.34 0.13 -3.11
C ASN A 145 4.93 -0.87 -4.21
N ARG A 146 5.36 -0.66 -5.45
CA ARG A 146 5.06 -1.53 -6.61
C ARG A 146 5.65 -2.92 -6.52
N TRP A 147 6.55 -3.18 -5.58
CA TRP A 147 7.23 -4.47 -5.42
C TRP A 147 6.36 -5.57 -4.77
N HIS A 148 5.21 -5.21 -4.16
CA HIS A 148 4.34 -6.20 -3.50
C HIS A 148 2.88 -5.71 -3.39
N TRP A 149 1.91 -6.58 -3.71
CA TRP A 149 0.48 -6.24 -3.77
C TRP A 149 -0.04 -5.61 -2.46
N LYS A 150 0.33 -6.19 -1.31
CA LYS A 150 -0.07 -5.67 0.01
C LYS A 150 0.50 -4.29 0.30
N ALA A 151 1.78 -4.05 -0.01
CA ALA A 151 2.40 -2.73 0.17
C ALA A 151 1.72 -1.69 -0.72
N MET A 152 1.44 -2.05 -1.98
CA MET A 152 0.67 -1.20 -2.90
C MET A 152 -0.71 -0.88 -2.34
N GLN A 153 -1.48 -1.88 -1.89
CA GLN A 153 -2.81 -1.65 -1.31
C GLN A 153 -2.76 -0.75 -0.07
N GLU A 154 -1.86 -1.04 0.87
CA GLU A 154 -1.71 -0.27 2.11
C GLU A 154 -1.22 1.16 1.87
N SER A 155 -0.52 1.43 0.76
CA SER A 155 -0.13 2.81 0.39
C SER A 155 -1.34 3.72 0.13
N PHE A 156 -2.51 3.14 -0.19
CA PHE A 156 -3.75 3.88 -0.41
C PHE A 156 -4.63 4.04 0.82
N TYR A 157 -4.19 3.56 2.00
CA TYR A 157 -4.92 3.81 3.23
C TYR A 157 -4.91 5.30 3.57
N MET A 158 -6.06 5.83 4.01
CA MET A 158 -6.22 7.25 4.30
C MET A 158 -5.30 7.75 5.43
N THR A 159 -4.75 6.86 6.25
CA THR A 159 -3.71 7.15 7.26
C THR A 159 -2.35 7.53 6.66
N ASN A 160 -2.10 7.18 5.40
CA ASN A 160 -0.93 7.61 4.61
C ASN A 160 -1.22 8.83 3.73
N ILE A 161 -2.42 9.41 3.82
CA ILE A 161 -2.83 10.51 2.96
C ILE A 161 -2.79 11.82 3.73
N CYS A 162 -2.09 12.79 3.16
CA CYS A 162 -2.05 14.15 3.63
C CYS A 162 -2.72 15.06 2.56
N PRO A 163 -3.38 16.14 2.97
CA PRO A 163 -4.03 17.08 2.06
C PRO A 163 -2.98 17.91 1.36
N GLN A 164 -2.98 17.91 0.02
CA GLN A 164 -1.92 18.58 -0.74
C GLN A 164 -2.49 19.48 -1.82
N ASN A 165 -1.80 20.60 -2.07
CA ASN A 165 -2.07 21.43 -3.23
C ASN A 165 -1.77 20.62 -4.52
N HIS A 166 -2.61 20.78 -5.54
CA HIS A 166 -2.47 20.07 -6.81
C HIS A 166 -1.09 20.22 -7.47
N ASN A 167 -0.53 21.43 -7.48
CA ASN A 167 0.77 21.70 -8.10
C ASN A 167 1.90 21.02 -7.32
N LEU A 168 1.85 21.11 -5.99
CA LEU A 168 2.84 20.46 -5.14
C LEU A 168 2.81 18.94 -5.30
N ASN A 169 1.62 18.33 -5.23
CA ASN A 169 1.44 16.88 -5.28
C ASN A 169 1.83 16.27 -6.64
N ARG A 170 1.52 16.97 -7.74
CA ARG A 170 1.72 16.44 -9.10
C ARG A 170 2.98 16.94 -9.80
N GLY A 171 3.58 18.03 -9.31
CA GLY A 171 4.82 18.64 -9.77
C GLY A 171 5.97 18.31 -8.83
N ASP A 172 6.44 19.31 -8.08
CA ASP A 172 7.66 19.27 -7.26
C ASP A 172 7.80 17.99 -6.42
N TRP A 173 6.71 17.54 -5.80
CA TRP A 173 6.76 16.35 -4.96
C TRP A 173 6.99 15.07 -5.76
N LYS A 174 6.32 14.95 -6.91
CA LYS A 174 6.52 13.82 -7.82
C LYS A 174 7.95 13.79 -8.35
N GLU A 175 8.53 14.94 -8.69
CA GLU A 175 9.91 15.04 -9.15
C GLU A 175 10.90 14.59 -8.07
N LEU A 176 10.67 14.98 -6.81
CA LEU A 176 11.48 14.53 -5.68
C LEU A 176 11.39 13.02 -5.47
N GLU A 177 10.19 12.44 -5.54
CA GLU A 177 9.98 10.98 -5.46
C GLU A 177 10.75 10.24 -6.56
N GLU A 178 10.71 10.76 -7.79
CA GLU A 178 11.45 10.19 -8.93
C GLU A 178 12.96 10.29 -8.75
N ALA A 179 13.46 11.41 -8.23
CA ALA A 179 14.88 11.60 -7.92
C ALA A 179 15.37 10.62 -6.84
N CYS A 180 14.60 10.44 -5.76
CA CYS A 180 14.93 9.48 -4.70
C CYS A 180 15.05 8.05 -5.25
N ARG A 181 14.10 7.62 -6.08
CA ARG A 181 14.16 6.30 -6.75
C ARG A 181 15.37 6.17 -7.66
N LEU A 182 15.71 7.23 -8.40
CA LEU A 182 16.90 7.24 -9.25
C LEU A 182 18.20 7.13 -8.44
N TRP A 183 18.30 7.82 -7.29
CA TRP A 183 19.47 7.76 -6.42
C TRP A 183 19.65 6.38 -5.81
N ALA A 184 18.59 5.77 -5.27
CA ALA A 184 18.63 4.38 -4.77
C ALA A 184 19.11 3.42 -5.87
N LYS A 185 18.59 3.57 -7.09
CA LYS A 185 19.00 2.74 -8.24
C LYS A 185 20.46 2.94 -8.64
N LYS A 186 20.91 4.20 -8.73
CA LYS A 186 22.26 4.53 -9.22
C LYS A 186 23.34 4.13 -8.22
N ARG A 187 23.10 4.37 -6.93
CA ARG A 187 24.06 4.10 -5.86
C ARG A 187 24.00 2.68 -5.34
N ARG A 188 22.90 1.95 -5.63
CA ARG A 188 22.60 0.63 -5.04
C ARG A 188 22.62 0.68 -3.51
N GLU A 189 22.18 1.80 -2.96
CA GLU A 189 22.14 2.08 -1.54
C GLU A 189 20.69 2.05 -1.06
N ASN A 190 20.50 1.64 0.18
CA ASN A 190 19.22 1.77 0.87
C ASN A 190 19.06 3.23 1.31
N LEU A 191 17.92 3.83 0.97
CA LEU A 191 17.55 5.17 1.42
C LEU A 191 16.47 5.04 2.49
N CYS A 192 16.73 5.57 3.67
CA CYS A 192 15.70 5.81 4.68
C CYS A 192 14.99 7.12 4.34
N CYS A 193 13.70 7.04 4.03
CA CYS A 193 12.86 8.17 3.73
C CYS A 193 11.98 8.50 4.94
N LEU A 194 11.90 9.79 5.28
CA LEU A 194 11.01 10.30 6.31
C LEU A 194 10.30 11.53 5.76
N ARG A 195 8.98 11.58 5.94
CA ARG A 195 8.18 12.72 5.52
C ARG A 195 7.29 13.22 6.65
N PRO A 196 7.50 14.44 7.18
CA PRO A 196 6.55 15.09 8.07
C PRO A 196 5.34 15.61 7.26
N CYS A 197 4.12 15.47 7.78
CA CYS A 197 2.94 16.11 7.19
C CYS A 197 2.70 17.44 7.94
N PRO A 198 2.81 18.59 7.26
CA PRO A 198 2.51 19.87 7.88
C PRO A 198 1.04 19.92 8.26
N LEU A 199 0.75 20.45 9.45
CA LEU A 199 -0.63 20.74 9.82
C LEU A 199 -1.20 21.79 8.85
N PRO A 200 -2.48 21.65 8.44
CA PRO A 200 -3.13 22.75 7.74
C PRO A 200 -3.09 23.99 8.64
N PRO A 201 -2.86 25.19 8.08
CA PRO A 201 -2.88 26.42 8.87
C PRO A 201 -4.19 26.49 9.66
N LYS A 202 -4.10 26.84 10.95
CA LYS A 202 -5.28 26.97 11.82
C LYS A 202 -6.28 27.89 11.14
N ALA A 203 -7.49 27.39 10.88
CA ALA A 203 -8.58 28.24 10.45
C ALA A 203 -8.77 29.35 11.52
N PRO A 204 -8.89 30.64 11.14
CA PRO A 204 -9.24 31.68 12.09
C PRO A 204 -10.52 31.28 12.83
N HIS A 205 -10.50 31.41 14.15
CA HIS A 205 -11.62 31.04 15.03
C HIS A 205 -12.94 31.62 14.53
N TYR A 206 -13.77 30.80 13.89
CA TYR A 206 -15.15 31.16 13.60
C TYR A 206 -16.07 30.63 14.69
N ARG A 207 -16.89 31.51 15.25
CA ARG A 207 -17.86 31.27 16.32
C ARG A 207 -18.76 30.09 15.93
N LYS A 208 -18.78 29.03 16.73
CA LYS A 208 -19.64 27.85 16.53
C LYS A 208 -21.10 28.31 16.39
N LYS A 209 -21.65 28.28 15.17
CA LYS A 209 -23.10 28.08 15.00
C LYS A 209 -23.32 26.57 14.99
N THR A 210 -24.15 26.11 15.93
CA THR A 210 -24.64 24.75 16.06
C THR A 210 -25.01 24.17 14.69
N GLN A 211 -24.27 23.16 14.23
CA GLN A 211 -24.59 22.43 13.02
C GLN A 211 -24.50 20.93 13.30
N ASN A 212 -25.58 20.24 12.93
CA ASN A 212 -25.89 18.85 13.23
C ASN A 212 -24.74 17.88 12.90
N HIS A 213 -24.60 16.89 13.77
CA HIS A 213 -23.67 15.78 13.67
C HIS A 213 -23.94 14.95 12.40
N ARG A 214 -23.27 15.24 11.28
CA ARG A 214 -23.06 14.24 10.21
C ARG A 214 -21.97 14.52 9.18
N THR A 215 -21.34 15.69 9.16
CA THR A 215 -20.20 15.93 8.24
C THR A 215 -19.28 16.99 8.82
N ARG A 216 -18.18 16.58 9.44
CA ARG A 216 -17.06 17.47 9.74
C ARG A 216 -15.99 17.19 8.69
N SER A 217 -16.02 17.98 7.61
CA SER A 217 -14.89 18.10 6.69
C SER A 217 -13.63 18.35 7.52
N ILE A 218 -12.55 17.62 7.23
CA ILE A 218 -11.23 17.89 7.81
C ILE A 218 -10.68 19.27 7.40
N PHE A 219 -11.34 19.95 6.45
CA PHE A 219 -11.03 21.29 5.99
C PHE A 219 -12.23 22.23 6.14
N GLN A 220 -12.05 23.33 6.86
CA GLN A 220 -12.94 24.48 6.69
C GLN A 220 -12.41 25.31 5.51
N SER A 221 -13.24 25.50 4.50
CA SER A 221 -12.90 26.19 3.26
C SER A 221 -12.49 27.64 3.51
N HIS A 222 -11.49 28.13 2.78
CA HIS A 222 -11.17 29.55 2.63
C HIS A 222 -11.16 29.94 1.17
N THR A 223 -11.92 30.99 0.84
CA THR A 223 -11.83 31.72 -0.41
C THR A 223 -10.61 32.64 -0.32
N LEU A 224 -9.53 32.31 -1.02
CA LEU A 224 -8.30 33.11 -1.06
C LEU A 224 -8.49 34.34 -1.97
N HIS A 225 -8.46 35.54 -1.39
CA HIS A 225 -8.05 36.74 -2.13
C HIS A 225 -6.53 36.67 -2.36
N LYS A 226 -6.11 36.81 -3.62
CA LYS A 226 -4.71 36.87 -4.04
C LYS A 226 -3.92 37.86 -3.20
N GLN A 227 -2.91 37.38 -2.46
CA GLN A 227 -1.76 38.18 -2.05
C GLN A 227 -0.48 37.50 -2.57
N GLN A 228 0.39 38.33 -3.15
CA GLN A 228 1.62 37.94 -3.84
C GLN A 228 2.68 37.34 -2.88
N PRO A 229 3.60 36.50 -3.38
CA PRO A 229 4.55 35.80 -2.52
C PRO A 229 5.73 36.71 -2.16
N THR A 230 6.09 36.72 -0.88
CA THR A 230 7.41 37.19 -0.41
C THR A 230 8.24 35.98 -0.02
N GLU A 231 9.49 36.00 -0.47
CA GLU A 231 10.46 34.92 -0.40
C GLU A 231 10.95 34.65 1.03
N SER A 232 11.04 33.38 1.40
CA SER A 232 12.23 32.81 2.06
C SER A 232 12.03 31.30 2.20
N HIS A 233 12.69 30.55 1.32
CA HIS A 233 12.77 29.09 1.42
C HIS A 233 14.09 28.74 2.11
N ARG A 234 14.00 28.22 3.34
CA ARG A 234 15.04 27.37 3.93
C ARG A 234 14.43 26.00 4.14
N PHE A 235 14.72 25.10 3.21
CA PHE A 235 14.52 23.67 3.39
C PHE A 235 15.80 23.12 4.04
N TYR A 236 15.64 22.47 5.19
CA TYR A 236 16.67 21.57 5.71
C TYR A 236 16.37 20.19 5.13
N LEU A 237 17.38 19.63 4.45
CA LEU A 237 17.41 18.26 3.96
C LEU A 237 17.50 17.27 5.12
#